data_AF-A0A172Q547-F1
#
_entry.id   AF-A0A172Q547-F1
#
_cell.length_a   1.000
_cell.length_b   1.000
_cell.length_c   1.000
_cell.angle_alpha   90.00
_cell.angle_beta   90.00
_cell.angle_gamma   90.00
#
_symmetry.space_group_name_H-M   'P 1'
#
loop_
_entity.id
_entity.type
_entity.pdbx_description
1 polymer ?
#
loop_
_entity_poly.entity_id
_entity_poly.type
_entity_poly.pdbx_seq_one_letter_code
_entity_poly.pdbx_strand_id
1 'polypeptide(L)'
;MKTRWQRIFSKEVTIEYKTGVYSMCALVFIAFYECWQASYQISVFYLFELIFLAYFLAYLQVYLFHNFDEAEKLSGWGLAGLLVSSCIYGLCGQLLGWFDGSWTVSLIFMLYMAVCYLSVFAANKIKRRIDSQRLNQLLENYKERKQK
;
A
#
# COMPACT_ATOMS: atom_id res chain seq x y z
N MET A 1 23.12 3.56 -15.65
CA MET A 1 22.92 4.15 -14.30
C MET A 1 21.75 5.11 -14.36
N LYS A 2 20.72 4.97 -13.52
CA LYS A 2 19.57 5.92 -13.52
C LYS A 2 20.04 7.31 -13.07
N THR A 3 19.67 8.35 -13.80
CA THR A 3 19.92 9.75 -13.43
C THR A 3 19.22 10.10 -12.11
N ARG A 4 19.66 11.14 -11.38
CA ARG A 4 19.03 11.54 -10.10
C ARG A 4 17.53 11.78 -10.26
N TRP A 5 17.12 12.44 -11.36
CA TRP A 5 15.73 12.67 -11.72
C TRP A 5 14.93 11.38 -11.91
N GLN A 6 15.47 10.40 -12.64
CA GLN A 6 14.79 9.11 -12.84
C GLN A 6 14.56 8.35 -11.53
N ARG A 7 15.43 8.52 -10.53
CA ARG A 7 15.20 7.89 -9.21
C ARG A 7 14.08 8.57 -8.44
N ILE A 8 14.02 9.91 -8.49
CA ILE A 8 12.96 10.67 -7.82
C ILE A 8 11.61 10.35 -8.47
N PHE A 9 11.50 10.46 -9.80
CA PHE A 9 10.28 10.10 -10.52
C PHE A 9 9.84 8.66 -10.27
N SER A 10 10.78 7.72 -10.22
CA SER A 10 10.46 6.33 -9.89
C SER A 10 9.86 6.18 -8.49
N LYS A 11 10.34 6.95 -7.50
CA LYS A 11 9.77 6.93 -6.15
C LYS A 11 8.39 7.56 -6.11
N GLU A 12 8.20 8.68 -6.79
CA GLU A 12 6.89 9.35 -6.83
C GLU A 12 5.83 8.48 -7.49
N VAL A 13 6.15 7.78 -8.58
CA VAL A 13 5.23 6.81 -9.20
C VAL A 13 4.87 5.68 -8.23
N THR A 14 5.84 5.17 -7.47
CA THR A 14 5.56 4.16 -6.44
C THR A 14 4.65 4.72 -5.34
N ILE A 15 4.86 5.96 -4.91
CA ILE A 15 4.02 6.61 -3.90
C ILE A 15 2.59 6.74 -4.40
N GLU A 16 2.38 7.26 -5.61
CA GLU A 16 1.04 7.39 -6.22
C GLU A 16 0.33 6.04 -6.31
N TYR A 17 1.06 5.01 -6.77
CA TYR A 17 0.54 3.65 -6.83
C TYR A 17 0.09 3.15 -5.45
N LYS A 18 0.92 3.33 -4.42
CA LYS A 18 0.61 2.93 -3.04
C LYS A 18 -0.59 3.67 -2.48
N THR A 19 -0.60 4.99 -2.61
CA THR A 19 -1.73 5.81 -2.18
C THR A 19 -3.01 5.32 -2.81
N GLY A 20 -3.03 5.08 -4.13
CA GLY A 20 -4.20 4.58 -4.83
C GLY A 20 -4.68 3.22 -4.29
N VAL A 21 -3.76 2.28 -4.09
CA VAL A 21 -4.09 0.94 -3.57
C VAL A 21 -4.62 1.02 -2.14
N TYR A 22 -3.93 1.74 -1.24
CA TYR A 22 -4.29 1.77 0.18
C TYR A 22 -5.54 2.60 0.45
N SER A 23 -5.73 3.71 -0.27
CA SER A 23 -6.98 4.47 -0.21
C SER A 23 -8.14 3.61 -0.68
N MET A 24 -7.99 2.84 -1.77
CA MET A 24 -9.03 1.90 -2.22
C MET A 24 -9.33 0.81 -1.18
N CYS A 25 -8.32 0.20 -0.57
CA CYS A 25 -8.55 -0.76 0.52
C CYS A 25 -9.35 -0.11 1.67
N ALA A 26 -8.94 1.08 2.10
CA ALA A 26 -9.60 1.76 3.20
C ALA A 26 -11.05 2.18 2.84
N LEU A 27 -11.29 2.63 1.61
CA LEU A 27 -12.64 2.93 1.11
C LEU A 27 -13.53 1.69 1.06
N VAL A 28 -12.99 0.54 0.66
CA VAL A 28 -13.73 -0.74 0.68
C VAL A 28 -14.15 -1.09 2.10
N PHE A 29 -13.26 -0.93 3.08
CA PHE A 29 -13.61 -1.16 4.48
C PHE A 29 -14.76 -0.25 4.95
N ILE A 30 -14.68 1.04 4.62
CA ILE A 30 -15.73 2.00 4.98
C ILE A 30 -17.05 1.64 4.30
N ALA A 31 -17.03 1.26 3.03
CA ALA A 31 -18.24 0.85 2.34
C ALA A 31 -18.91 -0.35 3.04
N PHE A 32 -18.11 -1.32 3.51
CA PHE A 32 -18.65 -2.43 4.32
C PHE A 32 -19.20 -1.97 5.66
N TYR A 33 -18.53 -1.04 6.34
CA TYR A 33 -19.00 -0.47 7.60
C TYR A 33 -20.33 0.27 7.45
N GLU A 34 -20.44 1.14 6.45
CA GLU A 34 -21.67 1.88 6.16
C GLU A 34 -22.83 0.93 5.80
N CYS A 35 -22.58 -0.05 4.94
CA CYS A 35 -23.55 -1.11 4.63
C CYS A 35 -24.01 -1.85 5.90
N TRP A 36 -23.11 -2.12 6.85
CA TRP A 36 -23.46 -2.76 8.12
C TRP A 36 -24.34 -1.86 8.99
N GLN A 37 -24.07 -0.55 9.01
CA GLN A 37 -24.90 0.43 9.72
C GLN A 37 -26.22 0.73 9.02
N ALA A 38 -26.44 0.18 7.81
CA ALA A 38 -27.52 0.58 6.91
C ALA A 38 -27.54 2.09 6.63
N SER A 39 -26.39 2.74 6.78
CA SER A 39 -26.14 4.13 6.39
C SER A 39 -25.47 4.12 5.03
N TYR A 40 -25.82 5.06 4.16
CA TYR A 40 -25.22 5.19 2.82
C TYR A 40 -24.72 6.60 2.58
N GLN A 41 -24.48 7.34 3.65
CA GLN A 41 -24.03 8.74 3.61
C GLN A 41 -22.71 8.85 4.33
N ILE A 42 -21.68 9.25 3.59
CA ILE A 42 -20.35 9.55 4.13
C ILE A 42 -20.06 11.01 3.86
N SER A 43 -19.52 11.71 4.85
CA SER A 43 -19.05 13.08 4.67
C SER A 43 -17.89 13.13 3.67
N VAL A 44 -17.91 14.08 2.74
CA VAL A 44 -16.81 14.28 1.79
C VAL A 44 -15.49 14.60 2.51
N PHE A 45 -15.55 15.27 3.67
CA PHE A 45 -14.36 15.56 4.48
C PHE A 45 -13.68 14.28 4.98
N TYR A 46 -14.48 13.28 5.37
CA TYR A 46 -13.98 11.99 5.81
C TYR A 46 -13.16 11.29 4.70
N LEU A 47 -13.68 11.32 3.46
CA LEU A 47 -12.99 10.77 2.30
C LEU A 47 -11.68 11.51 2.03
N PHE A 48 -11.69 12.84 2.15
CA PHE A 48 -10.51 13.67 1.97
C PHE A 48 -9.42 13.35 3.00
N GLU A 49 -9.78 13.29 4.29
CA GLU A 49 -8.85 12.97 5.37
C GLU A 49 -8.21 11.60 5.18
N LEU A 50 -9.00 10.60 4.73
CA LEU A 50 -8.50 9.26 4.48
C LEU A 50 -7.53 9.20 3.30
N ILE A 51 -7.86 9.86 2.18
CA ILE A 51 -6.96 9.94 1.02
C ILE A 51 -5.67 10.68 1.40
N PHE A 52 -5.80 11.78 2.15
CA PHE A 52 -4.65 12.53 2.64
C PHE A 52 -3.77 11.67 3.55
N LEU A 53 -4.37 10.90 4.46
CA LEU A 53 -3.64 10.00 5.35
C LEU A 53 -2.95 8.88 4.57
N ALA A 54 -3.62 8.31 3.55
CA ALA A 54 -3.01 7.33 2.66
C ALA A 54 -1.78 7.88 1.95
N TYR A 55 -1.87 9.13 1.49
CA TYR A 55 -0.77 9.83 0.82
C TYR A 55 0.40 10.04 1.79
N PHE A 56 0.11 10.58 2.98
CA PHE A 56 1.11 10.79 4.02
C PHE A 56 1.83 9.49 4.42
N LEU A 57 1.07 8.40 4.61
CA LEU A 57 1.63 7.10 4.96
C LEU A 57 2.43 6.48 3.80
N ALA A 58 2.01 6.65 2.55
CA ALA A 58 2.79 6.19 1.40
C ALA A 58 4.17 6.89 1.33
N TYR A 59 4.22 8.21 1.59
CA TYR A 59 5.47 8.95 1.74
C TYR A 59 6.32 8.38 2.87
N LEU A 60 5.73 8.20 4.05
CA LEU A 60 6.43 7.68 5.21
C LEU A 60 7.00 6.28 4.93
N GLN A 61 6.24 5.41 4.28
CA GLN A 61 6.69 4.06 3.92
C GLN A 61 7.82 4.03 2.87
N VAL A 62 7.77 4.92 1.87
CA VAL A 62 8.79 4.96 0.81
C VAL A 62 10.09 5.62 1.29
N TYR A 63 10.00 6.71 2.06
CA TYR A 63 11.16 7.47 2.52
C TYR A 63 11.77 6.92 3.81
N LEU A 64 10.95 6.48 4.79
CA LEU A 64 11.41 6.02 6.09
C LEU A 64 11.64 4.49 6.12
N PHE A 65 10.69 3.71 5.61
CA PHE A 65 10.72 2.24 5.66
C PHE A 65 11.32 1.59 4.41
N HIS A 66 12.04 2.36 3.60
CA HIS A 66 12.79 1.89 2.43
C HIS A 66 11.95 1.06 1.46
N ASN A 67 10.67 1.41 1.32
CA ASN A 67 9.73 0.78 0.38
C ASN A 67 9.59 -0.74 0.57
N PHE A 68 9.11 -1.15 1.74
CA PHE A 68 9.03 -2.57 2.12
C PHE A 68 8.27 -3.47 1.12
N ASP A 69 7.25 -2.94 0.42
CA ASP A 69 6.49 -3.67 -0.60
C ASP A 69 7.32 -4.08 -1.82
N GLU A 70 8.43 -3.38 -2.07
CA GLU A 70 9.41 -3.69 -3.11
C GLU A 70 10.64 -4.43 -2.57
N ALA A 71 10.69 -4.77 -1.28
CA ALA A 71 11.79 -5.58 -0.74
C ALA A 71 11.69 -7.06 -1.20
N GLU A 72 12.83 -7.72 -1.44
CA GLU A 72 12.86 -9.16 -1.78
C GLU A 72 12.47 -10.06 -0.61
N LYS A 73 12.76 -9.60 0.61
CA LYS A 73 12.40 -10.24 1.87
C LYS A 73 11.70 -9.22 2.75
N LEU A 74 10.67 -9.66 3.46
CA LEU A 74 10.06 -8.87 4.52
C LEU A 74 11.09 -8.79 5.65
N SER A 75 11.88 -7.71 5.68
CA SER A 75 12.82 -7.46 6.77
C SER A 75 12.05 -7.09 8.03
N GLY A 76 12.66 -7.24 9.21
CA GLY A 76 12.03 -6.76 10.46
C GLY A 76 11.64 -5.28 10.40
N TRP A 77 12.41 -4.47 9.66
CA TRP A 77 12.10 -3.08 9.35
C TRP A 77 10.84 -2.90 8.47
N GLY A 78 10.62 -3.78 7.50
CA GLY A 78 9.38 -3.78 6.70
C GLY A 78 8.15 -4.17 7.51
N LEU A 79 8.30 -5.14 8.42
CA LEU A 79 7.25 -5.55 9.35
C LEU A 79 6.89 -4.43 10.33
N ALA A 80 7.90 -3.71 10.84
CA ALA A 80 7.70 -2.50 11.63
C ALA A 80 6.97 -1.41 10.84
N GLY A 81 7.33 -1.20 9.57
CA GLY A 81 6.65 -0.22 8.71
C GLY A 81 5.18 -0.52 8.50
N LEU A 82 4.83 -1.79 8.30
CA LEU A 82 3.46 -2.26 8.21
C LEU A 82 2.69 -1.99 9.50
N LEU A 83 3.21 -2.43 10.65
CA LEU A 83 2.54 -2.27 11.94
C LEU A 83 2.36 -0.79 12.30
N VAL A 84 3.40 0.03 12.14
CA VAL A 84 3.33 1.47 12.43
C VAL A 84 2.30 2.15 11.53
N SER A 85 2.26 1.82 10.24
CA SER A 85 1.32 2.42 9.30
C SER A 85 -0.12 2.04 9.65
N SER A 86 -0.39 0.77 9.97
CA SER A 86 -1.70 0.31 10.45
C SER A 86 -2.10 1.00 11.75
N CYS A 87 -1.19 1.13 12.72
CA CYS A 87 -1.46 1.83 13.98
C CYS A 87 -1.80 3.30 13.74
N ILE A 88 -1.10 3.99 12.84
CA ILE A 88 -1.41 5.39 12.50
C ILE A 88 -2.83 5.49 11.90
N TYR A 89 -3.22 4.57 11.01
CA TYR A 89 -4.59 4.52 10.50
C TYR A 89 -5.65 4.41 11.61
N GLY A 90 -5.44 3.51 12.58
CA GLY A 90 -6.36 3.36 13.71
C GLY A 90 -6.37 4.58 14.64
N LEU A 91 -5.21 5.18 14.92
CA LEU A 91 -5.09 6.37 15.78
C LEU A 91 -5.74 7.60 15.14
N CYS A 92 -5.45 7.87 13.86
CA CYS A 92 -6.11 8.94 13.13
C CYS A 92 -7.61 8.69 13.04
N GLY A 93 -8.03 7.43 12.87
CA GLY A 93 -9.44 7.08 12.93
C GLY A 93 -10.11 7.48 14.22
N GLN A 94 -9.48 7.19 15.36
CA GLN A 94 -10.02 7.61 16.66
C GLN A 94 -10.02 9.14 16.84
N LEU A 95 -8.92 9.81 16.48
CA LEU A 95 -8.77 11.26 16.68
C LEU A 95 -9.71 12.10 15.81
N LEU A 96 -9.95 11.64 14.57
CA LEU A 96 -10.81 12.32 13.61
C LEU A 96 -12.28 11.88 13.73
N GLY A 97 -12.61 11.05 14.73
CA GLY A 97 -13.98 10.59 14.96
C GLY A 97 -14.50 9.63 13.90
N TRP A 98 -13.59 8.91 13.23
CA TRP A 98 -13.93 7.93 12.24
C TRP A 98 -14.69 6.76 12.86
N PHE A 99 -15.66 6.22 12.13
CA PHE A 99 -16.52 5.11 12.57
C PHE A 99 -17.26 5.40 13.90
N ASP A 100 -17.84 6.61 14.00
CA ASP A 100 -18.56 7.09 15.18
C ASP A 100 -17.73 7.08 16.47
N GLY A 101 -16.40 7.11 16.36
CA GLY A 101 -15.47 7.01 17.49
C GLY A 101 -15.40 5.62 18.12
N SER A 102 -15.92 4.57 17.45
CA SER A 102 -15.90 3.22 17.99
C SER A 102 -14.51 2.60 17.96
N TRP A 103 -13.93 2.38 19.14
CA TRP A 103 -12.63 1.73 19.31
C TRP A 103 -12.58 0.34 18.68
N THR A 104 -13.66 -0.43 18.79
CA THR A 104 -13.74 -1.79 18.24
C THR A 104 -13.60 -1.76 16.72
N VAL A 105 -14.32 -0.85 16.05
CA VAL A 105 -14.28 -0.75 14.58
C VAL A 105 -12.91 -0.25 14.12
N SER A 106 -12.31 0.68 14.84
CA SER A 106 -10.96 1.17 14.53
C SER A 106 -9.87 0.10 14.70
N LEU A 107 -10.00 -0.79 15.69
CA LEU A 107 -9.10 -1.95 15.83
C LEU A 107 -9.28 -2.94 14.68
N ILE A 108 -10.53 -3.22 14.28
CA ILE A 108 -10.81 -4.09 13.13
C ILE A 108 -10.26 -3.46 11.84
N PHE A 109 -10.43 -2.14 11.67
CA PHE A 109 -9.88 -1.39 10.55
C PHE A 109 -8.35 -1.46 10.48
N MET A 110 -7.68 -1.28 11.63
CA MET A 110 -6.23 -1.43 11.75
C MET A 110 -5.75 -2.82 11.32
N LEU A 111 -6.42 -3.88 11.79
CA LEU A 111 -6.13 -5.26 11.41
C LEU A 111 -6.39 -5.51 9.92
N TYR A 112 -7.50 -4.99 9.40
CA TYR A 112 -7.84 -5.06 7.98
C TYR A 112 -6.74 -4.42 7.12
N MET A 113 -6.30 -3.20 7.45
CA MET A 113 -5.23 -2.51 6.74
C MET A 113 -3.90 -3.28 6.81
N ALA A 114 -3.59 -3.88 7.96
CA ALA A 114 -2.41 -4.74 8.10
C ALA A 114 -2.46 -5.95 7.14
N VAL A 115 -3.61 -6.60 7.02
CA VAL A 115 -3.82 -7.71 6.07
C VAL A 115 -3.71 -7.23 4.63
N CYS A 116 -4.27 -6.06 4.30
CA CYS A 116 -4.13 -5.45 2.97
C CYS A 116 -2.67 -5.14 2.62
N TYR A 117 -1.87 -4.65 3.57
CA TYR A 117 -0.44 -4.47 3.34
C TYR A 117 0.28 -5.78 3.07
N LEU A 118 -0.03 -6.84 3.83
CA LEU A 118 0.54 -8.18 3.58
C LEU A 118 0.13 -8.73 2.20
N SER A 119 -1.11 -8.52 1.78
CA SER A 119 -1.59 -9.00 0.48
C SER A 119 -0.93 -8.27 -0.68
N VAL A 120 -0.75 -6.95 -0.58
CA VAL A 120 -0.03 -6.14 -1.58
C VAL A 120 1.44 -6.55 -1.65
N PHE A 121 2.09 -6.79 -0.51
CA PHE A 121 3.45 -7.32 -0.47
C PHE A 121 3.55 -8.68 -1.19
N ALA A 122 2.63 -9.61 -0.91
CA ALA A 122 2.60 -10.92 -1.55
C ALA A 122 2.37 -10.82 -3.07
N ALA A 123 1.42 -9.99 -3.50
CA ALA A 123 1.13 -9.73 -4.91
C ALA A 123 2.36 -9.16 -5.65
N ASN A 124 3.03 -8.17 -5.07
CA ASN A 124 4.25 -7.59 -5.63
C ASN A 124 5.40 -8.59 -5.70
N LYS A 125 5.52 -9.50 -4.72
CA LYS A 125 6.51 -10.57 -4.72
C LYS A 125 6.25 -11.58 -5.84
N ILE A 126 4.99 -11.96 -6.07
CA ILE A 126 4.59 -12.87 -7.15
C ILE A 126 4.87 -12.21 -8.51
N LYS A 127 4.42 -10.97 -8.70
CA LYS A 127 4.64 -10.20 -9.94
C LYS A 127 6.13 -10.15 -10.31
N ARG A 128 7.00 -9.87 -9.34
CA ARG A 128 8.46 -9.82 -9.56
C ARG A 128 9.07 -11.16 -9.98
N ARG A 129 8.59 -12.28 -9.45
CA ARG A 129 9.04 -13.61 -9.88
C ARG A 129 8.67 -13.87 -11.34
N ILE A 130 7.43 -13.55 -11.73
CA ILE A 130 6.94 -13.70 -13.10
C ILE A 130 7.74 -12.84 -14.07
N ASP A 131 7.96 -11.56 -13.73
CA ASP A 131 8.72 -10.63 -14.57
C ASP A 131 10.17 -11.09 -14.75
N SER A 132 10.79 -11.62 -13.68
CA SER A 132 12.16 -12.15 -13.74
C SER A 132 12.27 -13.39 -14.64
N GLN A 133 11.31 -14.32 -14.55
CA GLN A 133 11.25 -15.50 -15.42
C GLN A 133 11.07 -15.10 -16.89
N ARG A 134 10.16 -14.16 -17.16
CA ARG A 134 9.91 -13.66 -18.51
C ARG A 134 11.14 -12.97 -19.11
N LEU A 135 11.87 -12.19 -18.30
CA LEU A 135 13.09 -11.53 -18.74
C LEU A 135 14.19 -12.55 -19.09
N ASN A 136 14.36 -13.59 -18.28
CA ASN A 136 15.33 -14.65 -18.56
C ASN A 136 15.00 -15.39 -19.86
N GLN A 137 13.72 -15.72 -20.09
CA GLN A 137 13.27 -16.33 -21.34
C GLN A 137 13.53 -15.42 -22.56
N LEU A 138 13.29 -14.11 -22.43
CA LEU A 138 13.60 -13.15 -23.50
C LEU A 138 15.11 -13.13 -23.81
N LEU A 139 15.96 -13.11 -22.78
CA LEU A 139 17.41 -13.10 -22.93
C LEU A 139 17.95 -14.38 -23.60
N GLU A 140 17.41 -15.55 -23.25
CA GLU A 140 17.74 -16.82 -23.91
C GLU A 140 17.37 -16.79 -25.40
N ASN A 141 16.13 -16.40 -25.72
CA ASN A 141 15.67 -16.23 -27.09
C ASN A 141 16.54 -15.26 -27.92
N TYR A 142 17.00 -14.15 -27.31
CA TYR A 142 17.91 -13.21 -27.98
C TYR A 142 19.29 -13.80 -28.25
N LYS A 143 19.84 -14.61 -27.32
CA LYS A 143 21.13 -15.29 -27.51
C LYS A 143 21.05 -16.33 -28.62
N GLU A 144 19.99 -17.14 -28.64
CA GLU A 144 19.77 -18.15 -29.68
C GLU A 144 19.63 -17.53 -31.07
N ARG A 145 18.92 -16.39 -31.19
CA ARG A 145 18.81 -15.65 -32.45
C ARG A 145 20.11 -15.01 -32.94
N LYS A 146 21.08 -14.78 -32.05
CA LYS A 146 22.38 -14.18 -32.41
C LYS A 146 23.44 -15.21 -32.77
N GLN A 147 23.22 -16.48 -32.39
CA GLN A 147 24.10 -17.60 -32.73
C GLN A 147 23.70 -18.30 -34.05
N LYS A 148 22.49 -18.06 -34.54
CA LYS A 148 22.07 -18.35 -35.93
C LYS A 148 22.40 -17.17 -36.84
#